data_AF-A0A433ZZX2-F1
#
_entry.id   AF-A0A433ZZX2-F1
#
_cell.length_a   1.000
_cell.length_b   1.000
_cell.length_c   1.000
_cell.angle_alpha   90.00
_cell.angle_beta   90.00
_cell.angle_gamma   90.00
#
_symmetry.space_group_name_H-M   'P 1'
#
loop_
_entity.id
_entity.type
_entity.pdbx_description
1 polymer ?
#
loop_
_entity_poly.entity_id
_entity_poly.type
_entity_poly.pdbx_seq_one_letter_code
_entity_poly.pdbx_strand_id
1 'polypeptide(L)'
;MLIVLSPAKTLDLETPPTTKLHSTPDFLDRSSELIEALRAYSPDQLGTLMGISDKLSALNVARYASWNTGPADGRQASMAFNGDVYAGFDARSLKPRQLAYAQESVRIL
;
A
#
# COMPACT_ATOMS: atom_id res chain seq x y z
N MET A 1 -22.00 8.29 -0.61
CA MET A 1 -21.08 9.10 0.23
C MET A 1 -19.69 8.53 0.07
N LEU A 2 -18.65 9.35 -0.04
CA LEU A 2 -17.28 8.89 -0.21
C LEU A 2 -16.41 9.42 0.95
N ILE A 3 -15.62 8.53 1.55
CA ILE A 3 -14.68 8.79 2.63
C ILE A 3 -13.28 8.62 2.05
N VAL A 4 -12.41 9.60 2.28
CA VAL A 4 -11.05 9.61 1.74
C VAL A 4 -10.06 9.62 2.88
N LEU A 5 -9.15 8.66 2.87
CA LEU A 5 -8.08 8.51 3.85
C LEU A 5 -6.72 8.77 3.18
N SER A 6 -5.81 9.37 3.95
CA SER A 6 -4.40 9.40 3.56
C SER A 6 -3.76 8.02 3.74
N PRO A 7 -2.78 7.64 2.91
CA PRO A 7 -2.01 6.42 3.09
C PRO A 7 -1.11 6.53 4.32
N ALA A 8 -0.66 5.39 4.85
CA ALA A 8 0.35 5.35 5.91
C ALA A 8 1.74 5.01 5.39
N LYS A 9 2.78 5.48 6.08
CA LYS A 9 4.18 5.14 5.75
C LYS A 9 4.54 3.70 6.10
N THR A 10 3.93 3.17 7.18
CA THR A 10 4.19 1.83 7.69
C THR A 10 3.22 0.84 7.06
N LEU A 11 3.74 -0.34 6.72
CA LEU A 11 2.97 -1.46 6.19
C LEU A 11 3.08 -2.66 7.12
N ASP A 12 1.96 -3.36 7.34
CA ASP A 12 1.89 -4.68 7.93
C ASP A 12 1.57 -5.71 6.83
N LEU A 13 2.59 -6.47 6.43
CA LEU A 13 2.50 -7.52 5.42
C LEU A 13 2.51 -8.93 6.01
N GLU A 14 2.80 -9.04 7.32
CA GLU A 14 2.95 -10.28 8.06
C GLU A 14 1.60 -10.78 8.58
N THR A 15 0.75 -9.89 9.08
CA THR A 15 -0.56 -10.28 9.60
C THR A 15 -1.49 -10.71 8.45
N PRO A 16 -1.99 -11.96 8.44
CA PRO A 16 -2.86 -12.44 7.37
C PRO A 16 -4.14 -11.61 7.22
N PRO A 17 -4.67 -11.45 5.99
CA PRO A 17 -5.96 -10.80 5.78
C PRO A 17 -7.10 -11.67 6.34
N THR A 18 -8.15 -11.04 6.84
CA THR A 18 -9.33 -11.74 7.40
C THR A 18 -10.34 -12.16 6.32
N THR A 19 -10.04 -11.90 5.04
CA THR A 19 -10.84 -12.30 3.89
C THR A 19 -9.96 -12.66 2.70
N LYS A 20 -10.46 -13.56 1.84
CA LYS A 20 -9.86 -13.87 0.54
C LYS A 20 -10.31 -12.92 -0.58
N LEU A 21 -11.35 -12.11 -0.33
CA LEU A 21 -11.84 -11.15 -1.31
C LEU A 21 -10.82 -10.01 -1.49
N HIS A 22 -10.50 -9.72 -2.73
CA HIS A 22 -9.67 -8.59 -3.11
C HIS A 22 -10.14 -8.02 -4.45
N SER A 23 -9.70 -6.82 -4.75
CA SER A 23 -9.81 -6.20 -6.07
C SER A 23 -8.41 -5.92 -6.61
N THR A 24 -8.32 -5.60 -7.89
CA THR A 24 -7.08 -5.14 -8.52
C THR A 24 -7.13 -3.61 -8.61
N PRO A 25 -6.04 -2.88 -8.34
CA PRO A 25 -6.02 -1.43 -8.51
C PRO A 25 -6.29 -1.02 -9.96
N ASP A 26 -7.10 0.02 -10.17
CA ASP A 26 -7.50 0.47 -11.52
C ASP A 26 -6.36 1.14 -12.30
N PHE A 27 -5.34 1.66 -11.61
CA PHE A 27 -4.27 2.49 -12.19
C PHE A 27 -2.89 1.81 -12.16
N LEU A 28 -2.83 0.50 -12.44
CA LEU A 28 -1.56 -0.25 -12.46
C LEU A 28 -0.61 0.21 -13.56
N ASP A 29 -1.12 0.60 -14.73
CA ASP A 29 -0.28 1.11 -15.84
C ASP A 29 0.42 2.41 -15.43
N ARG A 30 -0.32 3.32 -14.77
CA ARG A 30 0.23 4.58 -14.24
C ARG A 30 1.21 4.34 -13.11
N SER A 31 0.92 3.36 -12.23
CA SER A 31 1.86 2.92 -11.20
C SER A 31 3.15 2.37 -11.80
N SER A 32 3.06 1.66 -12.92
CA SER A 32 4.23 1.10 -13.62
C SER A 32 5.16 2.20 -14.14
N GLU A 33 4.61 3.27 -14.74
CA GLU A 33 5.39 4.45 -15.16
C GLU A 33 6.20 5.05 -13.98
N LEU A 34 5.57 5.16 -12.80
CA LEU A 34 6.24 5.67 -11.60
C LEU A 34 7.32 4.70 -11.10
N ILE A 35 7.06 3.40 -11.10
CA ILE A 35 8.01 2.38 -10.67
C ILE A 35 9.23 2.34 -11.60
N GLU A 36 9.05 2.51 -12.90
CA GLU A 36 10.15 2.60 -13.87
C GLU A 36 11.08 3.78 -13.55
N ALA A 37 10.51 4.95 -13.24
CA ALA A 37 11.30 6.10 -12.82
C ALA A 37 12.03 5.85 -11.49
N LEU A 38 11.34 5.28 -10.50
CA LEU A 38 11.90 5.02 -9.17
C LEU A 38 13.01 3.94 -9.17
N ARG A 39 12.96 2.98 -10.09
CA ARG A 39 14.00 1.95 -10.27
C ARG A 39 15.35 2.51 -10.71
N ALA A 40 15.38 3.70 -11.31
CA ALA A 40 16.62 4.33 -11.74
C ALA A 40 17.41 4.98 -10.59
N TYR A 41 16.81 5.15 -9.41
CA TYR A 41 17.45 5.79 -8.27
C TYR A 41 18.37 4.82 -7.51
N SER A 42 19.57 5.28 -7.15
CA SER A 42 20.37 4.62 -6.13
C SER A 42 19.77 4.83 -4.73
N PRO A 43 20.13 4.01 -3.73
CA PRO A 43 19.70 4.22 -2.34
C PRO A 43 20.00 5.65 -1.83
N ASP A 44 21.18 6.19 -2.10
CA ASP A 44 21.57 7.53 -1.63
C ASP A 44 20.72 8.63 -2.28
N GLN A 45 20.46 8.52 -3.58
CA GLN A 45 19.60 9.46 -4.32
C GLN A 45 18.16 9.40 -3.80
N LEU A 46 17.63 8.20 -3.59
CA LEU A 46 16.28 8.00 -3.08
C LEU A 46 16.14 8.52 -1.65
N GLY A 47 17.15 8.28 -0.80
CA GLY A 47 17.22 8.77 0.57
C GLY A 47 17.19 10.28 0.65
N THR A 48 17.97 10.94 -0.21
CA THR A 48 18.00 12.40 -0.33
C THR A 48 16.66 12.94 -0.81
N LEU A 49 16.06 12.33 -1.84
CA LEU A 49 14.77 12.74 -2.40
C LEU A 49 13.63 12.64 -1.37
N MET A 50 13.59 11.56 -0.61
CA MET A 50 12.48 11.27 0.31
C MET A 50 12.73 11.75 1.75
N GLY A 51 13.95 12.20 2.07
CA GLY A 51 14.33 12.58 3.43
C GLY A 51 14.27 11.39 4.40
N ILE A 52 14.74 10.21 3.98
CA ILE A 52 14.70 8.97 4.76
C ILE A 52 16.11 8.42 5.02
N SER A 53 16.23 7.55 6.03
CA SER A 53 17.52 6.93 6.39
C SER A 53 18.01 5.93 5.35
N ASP A 54 19.32 5.68 5.31
CA ASP A 54 19.96 4.73 4.39
C ASP A 54 19.31 3.34 4.41
N LYS A 55 18.92 2.87 5.61
CA LYS A 55 18.22 1.59 5.77
C LYS A 55 16.85 1.59 5.06
N LEU A 56 16.09 2.67 5.20
CA LEU A 56 14.80 2.80 4.52
C LEU A 56 14.96 3.02 3.02
N SER A 57 16.00 3.72 2.60
CA SER A 57 16.33 3.91 1.19
C SER A 57 16.65 2.58 0.52
N ALA A 58 17.55 1.78 1.10
CA ALA A 58 17.90 0.46 0.58
C ALA A 58 16.67 -0.46 0.52
N LEU A 59 15.83 -0.43 1.56
CA LEU A 59 14.57 -1.18 1.58
C LEU A 59 13.63 -0.77 0.43
N ASN A 60 13.44 0.53 0.19
CA ASN A 60 12.51 0.98 -0.85
C ASN A 60 13.05 0.76 -2.26
N VAL A 61 14.37 0.90 -2.49
CA VAL A 61 14.99 0.49 -3.77
C VAL A 61 14.72 -0.99 -4.05
N ALA A 62 14.92 -1.87 -3.06
CA ALA A 62 14.62 -3.29 -3.21
C ALA A 62 13.13 -3.55 -3.53
N ARG A 63 12.21 -2.84 -2.85
CA ARG A 63 10.77 -2.92 -3.13
C ARG A 63 10.42 -2.50 -4.56
N TYR A 64 11.00 -1.41 -5.05
CA TYR A 64 10.76 -0.97 -6.43
C TYR A 64 11.32 -1.96 -7.45
N ALA A 65 12.51 -2.52 -7.19
CA ALA A 65 13.08 -3.56 -8.03
C ALA A 65 12.19 -4.82 -8.11
N SER A 66 11.63 -5.27 -6.98
CA SER A 66 10.78 -6.46 -6.91
C SER A 66 9.32 -6.24 -7.30
N TRP A 67 8.88 -4.99 -7.46
CA TRP A 67 7.48 -4.65 -7.73
C TRP A 67 7.00 -5.26 -9.06
N ASN A 68 5.78 -5.77 -9.07
CA ASN A 68 5.11 -6.29 -10.26
C ASN A 68 3.59 -6.02 -10.19
N THR A 69 2.90 -6.17 -11.33
CA THR A 69 1.45 -5.91 -11.47
C THR A 69 0.57 -7.07 -11.02
N GLY A 70 1.15 -8.23 -10.68
CA GLY A 70 0.44 -9.42 -10.32
C GLY A 70 -0.19 -9.34 -8.92
N PRO A 71 -1.42 -9.85 -8.72
CA PRO A 71 -2.08 -9.82 -7.41
C PRO A 71 -1.50 -10.84 -6.41
N ALA A 72 -0.67 -11.79 -6.87
CA ALA A 72 -0.19 -12.91 -6.06
C ALA A 72 0.63 -12.48 -4.84
N ASP A 73 1.41 -11.41 -4.99
CA ASP A 73 2.27 -10.86 -3.92
C ASP A 73 1.58 -9.67 -3.19
N GLY A 74 0.33 -9.37 -3.54
CA GLY A 74 -0.41 -8.23 -3.04
C GLY A 74 -1.09 -8.45 -1.69
N ARG A 75 -1.34 -7.35 -0.98
CA ARG A 75 -2.20 -7.30 0.22
C ARG A 75 -3.27 -6.22 0.00
N GLN A 76 -4.50 -6.44 0.50
CA GLN A 76 -5.55 -5.44 0.44
C GLN A 76 -5.11 -4.17 1.19
N ALA A 77 -5.18 -3.00 0.54
CA ALA A 77 -4.66 -1.75 1.09
C ALA A 77 -5.24 -1.39 2.47
N SER A 78 -6.53 -1.66 2.68
CA SER A 78 -7.23 -1.43 3.96
C SER A 78 -6.68 -2.24 5.14
N MET A 79 -5.99 -3.36 4.86
CA MET A 79 -5.35 -4.22 5.86
C MET A 79 -3.83 -4.09 5.84
N ALA A 80 -3.22 -3.58 4.76
CA ALA A 80 -1.78 -3.44 4.63
C ALA A 80 -1.24 -2.19 5.34
N PHE A 81 -1.95 -1.05 5.26
CA PHE A 81 -1.48 0.17 5.90
C PHE A 81 -1.59 0.10 7.43
N ASN A 82 -0.57 0.61 8.11
CA ASN A 82 -0.46 0.60 9.56
C ASN A 82 -0.12 2.00 10.10
N GLY A 83 -0.91 2.49 11.04
CA GLY A 83 -0.82 3.83 11.65
C GLY A 83 -2.13 4.22 12.32
N ASP A 84 -2.19 5.36 13.01
CA ASP A 84 -3.31 5.73 13.89
C ASP A 84 -4.68 5.73 13.20
N VAL A 85 -4.75 6.24 11.95
CA VAL A 85 -5.98 6.22 11.14
C VAL A 85 -6.43 4.78 10.86
N TYR A 86 -5.49 3.88 10.58
CA TYR A 86 -5.78 2.48 10.24
C TYR A 86 -6.04 1.62 11.48
N ALA A 87 -5.46 1.97 12.63
CA ALA A 87 -5.84 1.42 13.92
C ALA A 87 -7.28 1.81 14.29
N GLY A 88 -7.69 3.05 14.00
CA GLY A 88 -9.08 3.48 14.17
C GLY A 88 -10.05 2.89 13.15
N PHE A 89 -9.62 2.69 11.90
CA PHE A 89 -10.43 2.05 10.86
C PHE A 89 -10.61 0.55 11.13
N ASP A 90 -9.59 -0.10 11.70
CA ASP A 90 -9.58 -1.50 12.13
C ASP A 90 -10.26 -2.45 11.14
N ALA A 91 -9.81 -2.40 9.87
CA ALA A 91 -10.45 -3.14 8.78
C ALA A 91 -10.49 -4.67 9.03
N ARG A 92 -9.57 -5.20 9.85
CA ARG A 92 -9.49 -6.63 10.17
C ARG A 92 -10.64 -7.09 11.06
N SER A 93 -11.24 -6.24 11.89
CA SER A 93 -12.38 -6.60 12.75
C SER A 93 -13.75 -6.51 12.05
N LEU A 94 -13.79 -5.94 10.83
CA LEU A 94 -15.02 -5.76 10.07
C LEU A 94 -15.61 -7.08 9.57
N LYS A 95 -16.93 -7.23 9.71
CA LYS A 95 -17.69 -8.35 9.13
C LYS A 95 -17.79 -8.21 7.59
N PRO A 96 -18.10 -9.28 6.85
CA PRO A 96 -18.18 -9.24 5.38
C PRO A 96 -19.04 -8.11 4.79
N ARG A 97 -20.20 -7.82 5.40
CA ARG A 97 -21.07 -6.71 4.96
C ARG A 97 -20.47 -5.33 5.20
N GLN A 98 -19.69 -5.17 6.27
CA GLN A 98 -18.99 -3.92 6.58
C GLN A 98 -17.80 -3.71 5.65
N LEU A 99 -17.08 -4.78 5.30
CA LEU A 99 -16.04 -4.74 4.27
C LEU A 99 -16.61 -4.36 2.90
N ALA A 100 -17.76 -4.90 2.52
CA ALA A 100 -18.44 -4.52 1.27
C ALA A 100 -18.81 -3.03 1.25
N TYR A 101 -19.40 -2.53 2.34
CA TYR A 101 -19.70 -1.09 2.46
C TYR A 101 -18.44 -0.23 2.39
N ALA A 102 -17.35 -0.66 3.06
CA ALA A 102 -16.07 0.04 3.01
C ALA A 102 -15.49 0.06 1.59
N GLN A 103 -15.58 -1.04 0.84
CA GLN A 103 -15.14 -1.10 -0.56
C GLN A 103 -15.93 -0.10 -1.44
N GLU A 104 -17.22 0.08 -1.19
CA GLU A 104 -18.05 1.04 -1.93
C GLU A 104 -17.78 2.49 -1.53
N SER A 105 -17.44 2.74 -0.26
CA SER A 105 -17.48 4.09 0.34
C SER A 105 -16.12 4.68 0.71
N VAL A 106 -15.05 3.89 0.85
CA VAL A 106 -13.72 4.34 1.32
C VAL A 106 -12.69 4.30 0.19
N ARG A 107 -11.90 5.37 0.06
CA ARG A 107 -10.74 5.44 -0.83
C ARG A 107 -9.49 5.86 -0.05
N ILE A 108 -8.35 5.34 -0.45
CA ILE A 108 -7.03 5.72 0.07
C ILE A 108 -6.29 6.39 -1.10
N LEU A 109 -5.77 7.60 -0.87
CA LEU A 109 -5.04 8.36 -1.89
C LEU A 109 -3.59 7.91 -2.05
#